data_AF-A0A5N5TBS7-F1
#
_entry.id   AF-A0A5N5TBS7-F1
#
_cell.length_a   1.000
_cell.length_b   1.000
_cell.length_c   1.000
_cell.angle_alpha   90.00
_cell.angle_beta   90.00
_cell.angle_gamma   90.00
#
_symmetry.space_group_name_H-M   'P 1'
#
loop_
_entity.id
_entity.type
_entity.pdbx_description
1 polymer ?
#
loop_
_entity_poly.entity_id
_entity_poly.type
_entity_poly.pdbx_seq_one_letter_code
_entity_poly.pdbx_strand_id
1 'polypeptide(L)'
;MANFNEEGLKKKFLDLNMSQQSIQTLSLWLIHHKKHAHNIVNAWFKELVKAPESRKLAFMYLANDVIQNSKKKGPEYNKEFNHRLPKAFKHLGGITLAEKHTNGLKRLLNVWEERGVFHSQTIKDFRRRFEHQKSHHGRKHSSGGDSESSKRKKSRRESLESFEIPNEDEFPSALESHSTTAPSTTPLEDTSEPKPIESTVEPRQPPEPEELIQSLQDLENAATADAEVRKNIANLPPAVSDINGLGKLPDLPAGEALEKNVDDALEMINTYNKRLSDEMEARKSVAKLLHDFISHQKDLLSQTEETLEEHRSRFNKVQKVRQELKAHLQNLPDISKLPNLGGGLAPLPSAGDLFT
;
A
#
# COMPACT_ATOMS: atom_id res chain seq x y z
N MET A 1 -13.52 -4.11 19.67
CA MET A 1 -13.69 -4.12 18.20
C MET A 1 -15.08 -3.60 17.85
N ALA A 2 -15.20 -2.57 17.03
CA ALA A 2 -16.50 -2.03 16.64
C ALA A 2 -17.21 -3.01 15.68
N ASN A 3 -18.43 -3.42 16.02
CA ASN A 3 -19.26 -4.23 15.13
C ASN A 3 -19.62 -3.46 13.86
N PHE A 4 -19.70 -4.17 12.72
CA PHE A 4 -20.12 -3.56 11.46
C PHE A 4 -21.58 -3.08 11.57
N ASN A 5 -21.81 -1.78 11.39
CA ASN A 5 -23.14 -1.17 11.33
C ASN A 5 -23.25 -0.29 10.08
N GLU A 6 -24.33 -0.46 9.31
CA GLU A 6 -24.60 0.28 8.07
C GLU A 6 -24.82 1.79 8.31
N GLU A 7 -25.37 2.18 9.46
CA GLU A 7 -25.48 3.59 9.85
C GLU A 7 -24.12 4.20 10.18
N GLY A 8 -23.28 3.45 10.89
CA GLY A 8 -21.89 3.83 11.16
C GLY A 8 -21.07 3.99 9.89
N LEU A 9 -21.29 3.13 8.89
CA LEU A 9 -20.67 3.24 7.57
C LEU A 9 -21.10 4.52 6.85
N LYS A 10 -22.39 4.88 6.88
CA LYS A 10 -22.88 6.12 6.28
C LYS A 10 -22.25 7.35 6.95
N LYS A 11 -22.17 7.36 8.28
CA LYS A 11 -21.51 8.46 9.02
C LYS A 11 -20.04 8.60 8.61
N LYS A 12 -19.30 7.48 8.53
CA LYS A 12 -17.92 7.47 8.03
C LYS A 12 -17.79 8.00 6.59
N PHE A 13 -18.75 7.68 5.70
CA PHE A 13 -18.78 8.27 4.37
C PHE A 13 -19.13 9.75 4.38
N LEU A 14 -19.91 10.24 5.34
CA LEU A 14 -20.18 11.68 5.48
C LEU A 14 -18.94 12.45 5.94
N ASP A 15 -18.12 11.87 6.80
CA ASP A 15 -16.90 12.48 7.33
C ASP A 15 -15.70 12.38 6.35
N LEU A 16 -15.83 11.59 5.27
CA LEU A 16 -14.79 11.42 4.25
C LEU A 16 -14.45 12.75 3.57
N ASN A 17 -13.15 13.09 3.58
CA ASN A 17 -12.59 14.27 2.92
C ASN A 17 -11.38 13.89 2.03
N MET A 18 -10.74 14.89 1.41
CA MET A 18 -9.61 14.69 0.48
C MET A 18 -8.25 14.45 1.16
N SER A 19 -8.17 14.53 2.50
CA SER A 19 -6.91 14.30 3.20
C SER A 19 -6.51 12.82 3.12
N GLN A 20 -5.21 12.58 3.01
CA GLN A 20 -4.65 11.24 2.94
C GLN A 20 -5.04 10.41 4.17
N GLN A 21 -4.98 11.00 5.37
CA GLN A 21 -5.37 10.35 6.61
C GLN A 21 -6.84 9.92 6.62
N SER A 22 -7.77 10.81 6.23
CA SER A 22 -9.21 10.46 6.17
C SER A 22 -9.47 9.28 5.25
N ILE A 23 -8.83 9.26 4.08
CA ILE A 23 -8.96 8.19 3.09
C ILE A 23 -8.37 6.88 3.61
N GLN A 24 -7.15 6.91 4.15
CA GLN A 24 -6.44 5.73 4.65
C GLN A 24 -7.14 5.10 5.86
N THR A 25 -7.52 5.91 6.85
CA THR A 25 -8.21 5.42 8.05
C THR A 25 -9.53 4.76 7.70
N LEU A 26 -10.30 5.35 6.79
CA LEU A 26 -11.54 4.73 6.33
C LEU A 26 -11.26 3.47 5.50
N SER A 27 -10.29 3.51 4.58
CA SER A 27 -9.89 2.37 3.77
C SER A 27 -9.52 1.16 4.63
N LEU A 28 -8.69 1.35 5.66
CA LEU A 28 -8.28 0.32 6.59
C LEU A 28 -9.49 -0.29 7.33
N TRP A 29 -10.40 0.56 7.82
CA TRP A 29 -11.63 0.11 8.47
C TRP A 29 -12.49 -0.73 7.50
N LEU A 30 -12.65 -0.31 6.24
CA LEU A 30 -13.38 -1.10 5.25
C LEU A 30 -12.71 -2.46 5.02
N ILE A 31 -11.39 -2.49 4.81
CA ILE A 31 -10.63 -3.73 4.59
C ILE A 31 -10.77 -4.70 5.77
N HIS A 32 -10.77 -4.21 7.00
CA HIS A 32 -11.03 -5.03 8.19
C HIS A 32 -12.42 -5.70 8.13
N HIS A 33 -13.42 -4.98 7.63
CA HIS A 33 -14.77 -5.49 7.44
C HIS A 33 -15.01 -6.11 6.05
N LYS A 34 -13.98 -6.70 5.41
CA LYS A 34 -14.08 -7.31 4.06
C LYS A 34 -15.16 -8.39 3.91
N LYS A 35 -15.57 -9.06 5.00
CA LYS A 35 -16.71 -9.99 5.00
C LYS A 35 -18.01 -9.34 4.53
N HIS A 36 -18.11 -8.02 4.66
CA HIS A 36 -19.25 -7.20 4.22
C HIS A 36 -18.93 -6.39 2.95
N ALA A 37 -17.91 -6.77 2.17
CA ALA A 37 -17.48 -6.03 0.97
C ALA A 37 -18.62 -5.73 0.00
N HIS A 38 -19.53 -6.67 -0.22
CA HIS A 38 -20.70 -6.46 -1.08
C HIS A 38 -21.57 -5.28 -0.61
N ASN A 39 -21.96 -5.29 0.68
CA ASN A 39 -22.79 -4.24 1.27
C ASN A 39 -22.04 -2.90 1.30
N ILE A 40 -20.75 -2.93 1.62
CA ILE A 40 -19.88 -1.75 1.66
C ILE A 40 -19.79 -1.09 0.29
N VAL A 41 -19.50 -1.85 -0.77
CA VAL A 41 -19.34 -1.29 -2.13
C VAL A 41 -20.69 -0.79 -2.67
N ASN A 42 -21.80 -1.46 -2.32
CA ASN A 42 -23.14 -0.97 -2.64
C ASN A 42 -23.46 0.35 -1.93
N ALA A 43 -23.14 0.47 -0.64
CA ALA A 43 -23.31 1.70 0.12
C ALA A 43 -22.41 2.82 -0.41
N TRP A 44 -21.14 2.51 -0.69
CA TRP A 44 -20.19 3.42 -1.34
C TRP A 44 -20.76 3.97 -2.65
N PHE A 45 -21.33 3.12 -3.51
CA PHE A 45 -21.92 3.57 -4.77
C PHE A 45 -23.15 4.46 -4.55
N LYS A 46 -24.05 4.09 -3.63
CA LYS A 46 -25.22 4.90 -3.30
C LYS A 46 -24.81 6.29 -2.78
N GLU A 47 -23.86 6.34 -1.86
CA GLU A 47 -23.38 7.60 -1.28
C GLU A 47 -22.52 8.40 -2.26
N LEU A 48 -21.74 7.75 -3.12
CA LEU A 48 -21.05 8.40 -4.24
C LEU A 48 -22.06 9.11 -5.13
N VAL A 49 -23.18 8.48 -5.50
CA VAL A 49 -24.20 9.09 -6.37
C VAL A 49 -24.89 10.28 -5.70
N LYS A 50 -25.18 10.19 -4.40
CA LYS A 50 -25.82 11.28 -3.63
C LYS A 50 -24.88 12.45 -3.31
N ALA A 51 -23.58 12.17 -3.13
CA ALA A 51 -22.63 13.17 -2.70
C ALA A 51 -22.55 14.36 -3.68
N PRO A 52 -22.22 15.58 -3.20
CA PRO A 52 -21.96 16.72 -4.08
C PRO A 52 -20.70 16.49 -4.92
N GLU A 53 -20.61 17.22 -6.03
CA GLU A 53 -19.52 17.17 -7.01
C GLU A 53 -18.13 17.23 -6.35
N SER A 54 -17.97 18.13 -5.37
CA SER A 54 -16.71 18.37 -4.66
C SER A 54 -16.16 17.15 -3.89
N ARG A 55 -17.03 16.18 -3.57
CA ARG A 55 -16.67 15.00 -2.79
C ARG A 55 -16.48 13.75 -3.65
N LYS A 56 -16.97 13.73 -4.90
CA LYS A 56 -16.92 12.55 -5.79
C LYS A 56 -15.50 12.00 -5.95
N LEU A 57 -14.50 12.88 -6.06
CA LEU A 57 -13.11 12.47 -6.22
C LEU A 57 -12.56 11.78 -4.96
N ALA A 58 -12.98 12.17 -3.74
CA ALA A 58 -12.54 11.54 -2.49
C ALA A 58 -13.06 10.11 -2.40
N PHE A 59 -14.31 9.88 -2.79
CA PHE A 59 -14.88 8.53 -2.89
C PHE A 59 -14.12 7.66 -3.89
N MET A 60 -13.64 8.23 -4.99
CA MET A 60 -12.85 7.50 -5.98
C MET A 60 -11.43 7.21 -5.49
N TYR A 61 -10.82 8.12 -4.72
CA TYR A 61 -9.54 7.86 -4.06
C TYR A 61 -9.66 6.81 -2.95
N LEU A 62 -10.76 6.83 -2.19
CA LEU A 62 -11.08 5.76 -1.24
C LEU A 62 -11.21 4.40 -1.93
N ALA A 63 -11.97 4.33 -3.04
CA ALA A 63 -12.10 3.10 -3.80
C ALA A 63 -10.73 2.60 -4.29
N ASN A 64 -9.89 3.50 -4.79
CA ASN A 64 -8.52 3.18 -5.20
C ASN A 64 -7.68 2.60 -4.06
N ASP A 65 -7.69 3.25 -2.90
CA ASP A 65 -6.90 2.81 -1.75
C ASP A 65 -7.37 1.43 -1.26
N VAL A 66 -8.69 1.23 -1.15
CA VAL A 66 -9.28 -0.08 -0.79
C VAL A 66 -8.93 -1.16 -1.81
N ILE A 67 -9.06 -0.88 -3.11
CA ILE A 67 -8.77 -1.85 -4.18
C ILE A 67 -7.29 -2.27 -4.16
N GLN A 68 -6.36 -1.32 -3.99
CA GLN A 68 -4.93 -1.63 -3.99
C GLN A 68 -4.49 -2.35 -2.71
N ASN A 69 -5.00 -1.93 -1.54
CA ASN A 69 -4.58 -2.48 -0.26
C ASN A 69 -5.29 -3.80 0.11
N SER A 70 -6.52 -4.02 -0.39
CA SER A 70 -7.24 -5.28 -0.17
C SER A 70 -6.67 -6.47 -0.94
N LYS A 71 -5.91 -6.26 -2.03
CA LYS A 71 -5.33 -7.33 -2.86
C LYS A 71 -4.58 -8.40 -2.06
N LYS A 72 -3.85 -7.98 -1.01
CA LYS A 72 -3.09 -8.89 -0.13
C LYS A 72 -3.98 -9.67 0.85
N LYS A 73 -5.18 -9.15 1.14
CA LYS A 73 -6.12 -9.72 2.13
C LYS A 73 -7.21 -10.57 1.48
N GLY A 74 -7.52 -10.39 0.21
CA GLY A 74 -8.44 -11.25 -0.54
C GLY A 74 -9.09 -10.55 -1.76
N PRO A 75 -9.77 -11.32 -2.64
CA PRO A 75 -10.33 -10.81 -3.88
C PRO A 75 -11.71 -10.15 -3.74
N GLU A 76 -12.31 -10.13 -2.54
CA GLU A 76 -13.70 -9.73 -2.30
C GLU A 76 -13.98 -8.31 -2.81
N TYR A 77 -13.14 -7.34 -2.42
CA TYR A 77 -13.28 -5.96 -2.88
C TYR A 77 -13.02 -5.80 -4.37
N ASN A 78 -12.01 -6.48 -4.92
CA ASN A 78 -11.74 -6.44 -6.36
C ASN A 78 -12.93 -6.93 -7.18
N LYS A 79 -13.59 -8.00 -6.73
CA LYS A 79 -14.78 -8.55 -7.39
C LYS A 79 -15.95 -7.57 -7.34
N GLU A 80 -16.25 -7.03 -6.18
CA GLU A 80 -17.39 -6.12 -5.98
C GLU A 80 -17.20 -4.77 -6.70
N PHE A 81 -16.00 -4.19 -6.61
CA PHE A 81 -15.67 -2.94 -7.31
C PHE A 81 -15.66 -3.12 -8.82
N ASN A 82 -15.17 -4.24 -9.36
CA ASN A 82 -15.26 -4.52 -10.80
C ASN A 82 -16.70 -4.44 -11.32
N HIS A 83 -17.68 -4.88 -10.52
CA HIS A 83 -19.08 -4.85 -10.92
C HIS A 83 -19.75 -3.46 -10.75
N ARG A 84 -19.23 -2.61 -9.84
CA ARG A 84 -19.82 -1.29 -9.53
C ARG A 84 -19.13 -0.11 -10.20
N LEU A 85 -17.82 -0.17 -10.45
CA LEU A 85 -17.05 0.88 -11.12
C LEU A 85 -17.59 1.26 -12.52
N PRO A 86 -18.03 0.33 -13.41
CA PRO A 86 -18.61 0.73 -14.69
C PRO A 86 -19.84 1.65 -14.52
N LYS A 87 -20.65 1.41 -13.49
CA LYS A 87 -21.82 2.25 -13.18
C LYS A 87 -21.41 3.59 -12.57
N ALA A 88 -20.37 3.58 -11.72
CA ALA A 88 -19.79 4.79 -11.14
C ALA A 88 -19.22 5.73 -12.21
N PHE A 89 -18.38 5.23 -13.12
CA PHE A 89 -17.82 6.04 -14.21
C PHE A 89 -18.90 6.55 -15.18
N LYS A 90 -19.96 5.77 -15.43
CA LYS A 90 -21.11 6.24 -16.22
C LYS A 90 -21.81 7.42 -15.54
N HIS A 91 -22.03 7.35 -14.22
CA HIS A 91 -22.62 8.46 -13.46
C HIS A 91 -21.70 9.69 -13.45
N LEU A 92 -20.40 9.50 -13.17
CA LEU A 92 -19.40 10.58 -13.15
C LEU A 92 -19.24 11.24 -14.52
N GLY A 93 -19.38 10.51 -15.62
CA GLY A 93 -19.37 11.07 -16.97
C GLY A 93 -20.63 11.89 -17.31
N GLY A 94 -21.75 11.62 -16.65
CA GLY A 94 -23.04 12.29 -16.86
C GLY A 94 -23.26 13.54 -16.02
N ILE A 95 -22.34 13.88 -15.11
CA ILE A 95 -22.40 15.09 -14.28
C ILE A 95 -21.33 16.10 -14.72
N THR A 96 -21.61 17.38 -14.52
CA THR A 96 -20.61 18.44 -14.73
C THR A 96 -19.60 18.41 -13.59
N LEU A 97 -18.41 17.89 -13.86
CA LEU A 97 -17.27 17.88 -12.93
C LEU A 97 -16.33 19.04 -13.24
N ALA A 98 -15.79 19.66 -12.19
CA ALA A 98 -14.67 20.59 -12.31
C ALA A 98 -13.50 19.94 -13.05
N GLU A 99 -12.73 20.75 -13.76
CA GLU A 99 -11.59 20.27 -14.55
C GLU A 99 -10.57 19.53 -13.68
N LYS A 100 -10.30 20.04 -12.48
CA LYS A 100 -9.45 19.40 -11.47
C LYS A 100 -9.91 17.98 -11.13
N HIS A 101 -11.22 17.77 -10.93
CA HIS A 101 -11.76 16.44 -10.62
C HIS A 101 -11.74 15.52 -11.83
N THR A 102 -12.04 16.05 -13.02
CA THR A 102 -11.91 15.30 -14.28
C THR A 102 -10.47 14.80 -14.48
N ASN A 103 -9.48 15.67 -14.28
CA ASN A 103 -8.07 15.33 -14.45
C ASN A 103 -7.60 14.34 -13.38
N GLY A 104 -8.08 14.46 -12.14
CA GLY A 104 -7.87 13.48 -11.08
C GLY A 104 -8.38 12.08 -11.46
N LEU A 105 -9.59 11.97 -12.02
CA LEU A 105 -10.16 10.70 -12.47
C LEU A 105 -9.40 10.10 -13.67
N LYS A 106 -8.98 10.93 -14.63
CA LYS A 106 -8.14 10.48 -15.76
C LYS A 106 -6.79 9.94 -15.27
N ARG A 107 -6.14 10.66 -14.34
CA ARG A 107 -4.90 10.21 -13.71
C ARG A 107 -5.11 8.90 -12.97
N LEU A 108 -6.23 8.74 -12.27
CA LEU A 108 -6.56 7.50 -11.57
C LEU A 108 -6.64 6.30 -12.52
N LEU A 109 -7.30 6.47 -13.66
CA LEU A 109 -7.40 5.43 -14.70
C LEU A 109 -6.02 5.09 -15.30
N ASN A 110 -5.15 6.08 -15.53
CA ASN A 110 -3.78 5.84 -15.97
C ASN A 110 -2.99 5.03 -14.93
N VAL A 111 -3.06 5.41 -13.65
CA VAL A 111 -2.39 4.68 -12.55
C VAL A 111 -2.88 3.23 -12.45
N TRP A 112 -4.18 2.99 -12.62
CA TRP A 112 -4.72 1.63 -12.62
C TRP A 112 -4.25 0.79 -13.81
N GLU A 113 -4.00 1.40 -14.97
CA GLU A 113 -3.46 0.75 -16.15
C GLU A 113 -1.97 0.43 -15.97
N GLU A 114 -1.17 1.40 -15.54
CA GLU A 114 0.27 1.26 -15.28
C GLU A 114 0.58 0.20 -14.23
N ARG A 115 -0.20 0.17 -13.13
CA ARG A 115 -0.02 -0.78 -12.02
C ARG A 115 -0.72 -2.13 -12.25
N GLY A 116 -1.35 -2.33 -13.40
CA GLY A 116 -2.11 -3.56 -13.68
C GLY A 116 -3.21 -3.84 -12.65
N VAL A 117 -3.88 -2.79 -12.15
CA VAL A 117 -4.98 -2.96 -11.19
C VAL A 117 -6.18 -3.63 -11.85
N PHE A 118 -6.47 -3.21 -13.09
CA PHE A 118 -7.46 -3.85 -13.96
C PHE A 118 -6.83 -4.12 -15.33
N HIS A 119 -7.37 -5.11 -16.05
CA HIS A 119 -7.00 -5.37 -17.44
C HIS A 119 -7.24 -4.13 -18.33
N SER A 120 -6.36 -3.88 -19.31
CA SER A 120 -6.46 -2.70 -20.19
C SER A 120 -7.82 -2.60 -20.89
N GLN A 121 -8.47 -3.72 -21.23
CA GLN A 121 -9.82 -3.70 -21.83
C GLN A 121 -10.89 -3.11 -20.88
N THR A 122 -10.79 -3.40 -19.58
CA THR A 122 -11.66 -2.86 -18.54
C THR A 122 -11.44 -1.36 -18.35
N ILE A 123 -10.17 -0.93 -18.34
CA ILE A 123 -9.81 0.50 -18.27
C ILE A 123 -10.36 1.26 -19.48
N LYS A 124 -10.25 0.69 -20.68
CA LYS A 124 -10.84 1.26 -21.90
C LYS A 124 -12.36 1.42 -21.78
N ASP A 125 -13.07 0.42 -21.23
CA ASP A 125 -14.51 0.54 -20.98
C ASP A 125 -14.84 1.65 -19.95
N PHE A 126 -14.04 1.80 -18.89
CA PHE A 126 -14.21 2.91 -17.93
C PHE A 126 -14.01 4.28 -18.57
N ARG A 127 -12.93 4.47 -19.36
CA ARG A 127 -12.67 5.71 -20.11
C ARG A 127 -13.84 6.02 -21.04
N ARG A 128 -14.30 5.02 -21.80
CA ARG A 128 -15.44 5.16 -22.72
C ARG A 128 -16.69 5.66 -21.99
N ARG A 129 -17.07 5.04 -20.88
CA ARG A 129 -18.26 5.41 -20.09
C ARG A 129 -18.15 6.79 -19.46
N PHE A 130 -16.94 7.19 -19.08
CA PHE A 130 -16.66 8.51 -18.51
C PHE A 130 -16.71 9.62 -19.58
N GLU A 131 -16.30 9.34 -20.82
CA GLU A 131 -16.21 10.33 -21.90
C GLU A 131 -17.48 10.41 -22.77
N HIS A 132 -18.20 9.31 -22.99
CA HIS A 132 -19.37 9.23 -23.90
C HIS A 132 -20.60 10.05 -23.46
N GLN A 133 -20.62 10.61 -22.26
CA GLN A 133 -21.72 11.46 -21.78
C GLN A 133 -21.42 12.97 -21.90
N LYS A 134 -20.14 13.35 -22.00
CA LYS A 134 -19.76 14.76 -22.26
C LYS A 134 -20.17 15.22 -23.67
N SER A 135 -20.33 14.29 -24.61
CA SER A 135 -20.80 14.60 -25.98
C SER A 135 -22.32 14.76 -26.11
N HIS A 136 -23.12 14.37 -25.10
CA HIS A 136 -24.59 14.39 -25.20
C HIS A 136 -25.25 15.59 -24.52
N HIS A 137 -24.54 16.32 -23.65
CA HIS A 137 -25.03 17.53 -22.97
C HIS A 137 -24.79 18.85 -23.75
N GLY A 138 -24.16 18.78 -24.92
CA GLY A 138 -23.84 19.95 -25.76
C GLY A 138 -24.76 20.19 -26.96
N ARG A 139 -25.87 19.45 -27.12
CA ARG A 139 -26.79 19.60 -28.25
C ARG A 139 -28.21 19.93 -27.82
N LYS A 140 -28.41 21.18 -27.43
CA LYS A 140 -29.67 21.92 -27.61
C LYS A 140 -29.33 23.38 -27.89
N HIS A 141 -29.04 23.68 -29.15
CA HIS A 141 -29.55 24.82 -29.93
C HIS A 141 -28.84 24.86 -31.29
N SER A 142 -29.58 25.42 -32.25
CA SER A 142 -29.25 25.80 -33.64
C SER A 142 -29.21 24.72 -34.73
N SER A 143 -30.18 24.91 -35.60
CA SER A 143 -30.32 24.48 -36.99
C SER A 143 -29.16 24.88 -37.90
N GLY A 144 -28.94 24.05 -38.93
CA GLY A 144 -28.59 24.53 -40.27
C GLY A 144 -27.14 24.34 -40.71
N GLY A 145 -26.98 23.78 -41.91
CA GLY A 145 -25.89 24.13 -42.82
C GLY A 145 -24.89 23.04 -43.15
N ASP A 146 -24.89 22.63 -44.42
CA ASP A 146 -23.91 21.80 -45.13
C ASP A 146 -22.44 22.25 -44.97
N SER A 147 -21.53 21.29 -45.14
CA SER A 147 -20.49 21.28 -46.21
C SER A 147 -19.20 20.57 -45.76
N GLU A 148 -18.96 19.42 -46.40
CA GLU A 148 -17.73 19.03 -47.09
C GLU A 148 -16.35 19.53 -46.59
N SER A 149 -15.46 18.57 -46.24
CA SER A 149 -14.17 18.33 -46.93
C SER A 149 -13.05 17.79 -46.00
N SER A 150 -12.55 16.62 -46.40
CA SER A 150 -11.14 16.19 -46.48
C SER A 150 -10.06 16.91 -45.64
N LYS A 151 -9.30 16.12 -44.85
CA LYS A 151 -7.88 15.79 -45.16
C LYS A 151 -7.26 14.80 -44.16
N ARG A 152 -6.73 13.72 -44.73
CA ARG A 152 -5.68 12.85 -44.15
C ARG A 152 -4.42 13.69 -43.91
N LYS A 153 -3.69 13.45 -42.81
CA LYS A 153 -2.22 13.31 -42.86
C LYS A 153 -1.64 12.55 -41.66
N LYS A 154 -0.53 11.90 -41.97
CA LYS A 154 0.21 10.81 -41.31
C LYS A 154 1.54 11.36 -40.78
N SER A 155 2.19 10.59 -39.91
CA SER A 155 3.57 10.73 -39.38
C SER A 155 3.68 11.68 -38.17
N ARG A 156 4.54 11.46 -37.16
CA ARG A 156 5.90 10.93 -37.19
C ARG A 156 6.32 10.39 -35.81
N ARG A 157 7.17 9.37 -35.83
CA ARG A 157 7.86 8.69 -34.72
C ARG A 157 9.13 9.49 -34.34
N GLU A 158 9.76 9.11 -33.21
CA GLU A 158 11.09 9.51 -32.68
C GLU A 158 11.15 10.84 -31.90
N SER A 159 11.83 10.98 -30.75
CA SER A 159 12.91 10.19 -30.13
C SER A 159 12.88 10.26 -28.59
N LEU A 160 13.47 9.25 -27.96
CA LEU A 160 13.89 9.21 -26.56
C LEU A 160 15.20 9.99 -26.43
N GLU A 161 15.28 10.90 -25.46
CA GLU A 161 16.55 11.37 -24.92
C GLU A 161 16.54 11.31 -23.39
N SER A 162 17.66 10.79 -22.91
CA SER A 162 18.14 10.56 -21.56
C SER A 162 18.13 11.80 -20.66
N PHE A 163 17.83 11.59 -19.39
CA PHE A 163 18.22 12.51 -18.31
C PHE A 163 18.98 11.73 -17.24
N GLU A 164 20.23 12.13 -17.06
CA GLU A 164 21.17 11.70 -16.02
C GLU A 164 20.71 12.23 -14.65
N ILE A 165 20.96 11.45 -13.59
CA ILE A 165 20.77 11.86 -12.20
C ILE A 165 22.16 12.15 -11.63
N PRO A 166 22.42 13.34 -11.06
CA PRO A 166 23.66 13.62 -10.33
C PRO A 166 23.71 12.85 -9.00
N ASN A 167 24.88 12.27 -8.71
CA ASN A 167 25.26 11.74 -7.41
C ASN A 167 25.50 12.90 -6.43
N GLU A 168 25.08 12.74 -5.17
CA GLU A 168 25.66 13.47 -4.04
C GLU A 168 26.21 12.49 -3.01
N ASP A 169 27.42 12.82 -2.59
CA ASP A 169 28.34 12.09 -1.74
C ASP A 169 27.92 12.09 -0.26
N GLU A 170 28.11 10.92 0.35
CA GLU A 170 28.95 10.67 1.52
C GLU A 170 29.01 11.71 2.66
N PHE A 171 28.59 11.29 3.87
CA PHE A 171 29.25 11.69 5.12
C PHE A 171 29.46 10.46 6.02
N PRO A 172 30.63 10.31 6.67
CA PRO A 172 31.07 9.06 7.29
C PRO A 172 30.87 9.06 8.82
N SER A 173 30.76 7.88 9.42
CA SER A 173 31.07 7.73 10.84
C SER A 173 31.59 6.32 11.14
N ALA A 174 32.91 6.23 11.25
CA ALA A 174 33.61 5.17 11.97
C ALA A 174 34.03 5.73 13.33
N LEU A 175 33.70 5.03 14.41
CA LEU A 175 34.47 5.02 15.65
C LEU A 175 34.33 3.65 16.32
N GLU A 176 35.44 2.93 16.36
CA GLU A 176 35.68 1.75 17.19
C GLU A 176 35.78 2.14 18.67
N SER A 177 35.46 1.20 19.58
CA SER A 177 36.43 0.80 20.63
C SER A 177 35.91 -0.32 21.55
N HIS A 178 36.72 -1.36 21.55
CA HIS A 178 36.91 -2.52 22.43
C HIS A 178 36.53 -2.41 23.91
N SER A 179 36.14 -3.56 24.49
CA SER A 179 36.67 -4.03 25.78
C SER A 179 36.65 -5.56 25.89
N THR A 180 37.84 -6.09 26.12
CA THR A 180 38.28 -7.45 26.47
C THR A 180 37.82 -7.88 27.85
N THR A 181 37.57 -9.18 28.08
CA THR A 181 38.29 -10.03 29.07
C THR A 181 37.72 -11.46 29.13
N ALA A 182 38.61 -12.44 28.94
CA ALA A 182 38.52 -13.80 29.48
C ALA A 182 39.49 -13.91 30.68
N PRO A 183 39.47 -14.96 31.53
CA PRO A 183 40.16 -16.21 31.15
C PRO A 183 39.62 -17.54 31.73
N SER A 184 39.86 -18.60 30.93
CA SER A 184 40.39 -19.95 31.23
C SER A 184 39.92 -20.78 32.45
N THR A 185 39.51 -22.04 32.22
CA THR A 185 40.37 -23.27 32.40
C THR A 185 39.65 -24.58 32.00
N THR A 186 40.44 -25.49 31.42
CA THR A 186 40.23 -26.83 30.79
C THR A 186 40.28 -28.01 31.80
N PRO A 187 40.32 -29.31 31.42
CA PRO A 187 39.73 -30.09 30.30
C PRO A 187 39.10 -31.44 30.77
N LEU A 188 38.44 -32.20 29.87
CA LEU A 188 38.59 -33.67 29.79
C LEU A 188 38.01 -34.17 28.45
N GLU A 189 38.80 -35.02 27.79
CA GLU A 189 38.60 -35.64 26.47
C GLU A 189 37.46 -36.67 26.46
N ASP A 190 36.71 -36.75 25.35
CA ASP A 190 36.47 -38.04 24.69
C ASP A 190 36.19 -37.84 23.19
N THR A 191 36.73 -38.77 22.42
CA THR A 191 36.90 -38.83 20.98
C THR A 191 35.62 -39.19 20.21
N SER A 192 35.28 -38.41 19.17
CA SER A 192 34.69 -38.92 17.92
C SER A 192 34.62 -37.84 16.83
N GLU A 193 35.02 -38.22 15.61
CA GLU A 193 35.13 -37.37 14.41
C GLU A 193 33.80 -36.79 13.89
N PRO A 194 33.85 -35.67 13.11
CA PRO A 194 32.72 -34.78 12.92
C PRO A 194 31.86 -35.17 11.71
N LYS A 195 30.53 -35.14 11.89
CA LYS A 195 29.55 -35.00 10.81
C LYS A 195 29.08 -33.54 10.75
N PRO A 196 28.83 -32.95 9.57
CA PRO A 196 28.45 -31.55 9.46
C PRO A 196 27.14 -31.30 10.20
N ILE A 197 27.19 -30.52 11.28
CA ILE A 197 26.02 -29.99 11.94
C ILE A 197 25.52 -28.87 11.04
N GLU A 198 24.50 -29.20 10.24
CA GLU A 198 23.64 -28.23 9.60
C GLU A 198 22.96 -27.44 10.72
N SER A 199 23.54 -26.30 11.04
CA SER A 199 22.94 -25.28 11.90
C SER A 199 21.68 -24.78 11.21
N THR A 200 20.58 -25.50 11.38
CA THR A 200 19.23 -24.98 11.18
C THR A 200 19.05 -23.86 12.20
N VAL A 201 19.52 -22.67 11.83
CA VAL A 201 19.03 -21.42 12.37
C VAL A 201 17.55 -21.42 12.02
N GLU A 202 16.73 -21.80 13.00
CA GLU A 202 15.30 -21.51 12.92
C GLU A 202 15.17 -20.04 12.56
N PRO A 203 14.51 -19.70 11.43
CA PRO A 203 14.32 -18.31 11.09
C PRO A 203 13.51 -17.70 12.23
N ARG A 204 14.11 -16.75 12.96
CA ARG A 204 13.38 -15.89 13.90
C ARG A 204 12.11 -15.46 13.18
N GLN A 205 10.97 -15.96 13.66
CA GLN A 205 9.69 -15.64 13.03
C GLN A 205 9.58 -14.12 13.00
N PRO A 206 9.38 -13.52 11.82
CA PRO A 206 9.35 -12.08 11.71
C PRO A 206 8.20 -11.56 12.57
N PRO A 207 8.40 -10.50 13.37
CA PRO A 207 7.30 -9.86 14.07
C PRO A 207 6.25 -9.48 13.02
N GLU A 208 5.04 -10.04 13.15
CA GLU A 208 4.02 -9.85 12.14
C GLU A 208 3.68 -8.36 12.08
N PRO A 209 3.64 -7.75 10.88
CA PRO A 209 3.31 -6.33 10.76
C PRO A 209 1.94 -6.00 11.37
N GLU A 210 1.04 -6.98 11.44
CA GLU A 210 -0.27 -6.85 12.08
C GLU A 210 -0.16 -6.64 13.60
N GLU A 211 0.76 -7.33 14.28
CA GLU A 211 0.99 -7.22 15.72
C GLU A 211 1.60 -5.86 16.07
N LEU A 212 2.57 -5.40 15.28
CA LEU A 212 3.15 -4.07 15.45
C LEU A 212 2.11 -2.96 15.23
N ILE A 213 1.29 -3.08 14.17
CA ILE A 213 0.20 -2.12 13.90
C ILE A 213 -0.81 -2.10 15.06
N GLN A 214 -1.21 -3.28 15.56
CA GLN A 214 -2.14 -3.39 16.68
C GLN A 214 -1.56 -2.75 17.95
N SER A 215 -0.30 -3.05 18.27
CA SER A 215 0.37 -2.49 19.46
C SER A 215 0.54 -0.97 19.37
N LEU A 216 0.81 -0.43 18.18
CA LEU A 216 0.86 1.02 17.95
C LEU A 216 -0.51 1.68 18.08
N GLN A 217 -1.57 1.04 17.57
CA GLN A 217 -2.94 1.54 17.72
C GLN A 217 -3.41 1.52 19.17
N ASP A 218 -3.11 0.46 19.92
CA ASP A 218 -3.45 0.35 21.33
C ASP A 218 -2.72 1.41 22.17
N LEU A 219 -1.48 1.74 21.82
CA LEU A 219 -0.72 2.81 22.45
C LEU A 219 -1.26 4.21 22.10
N GLU A 220 -1.70 4.44 20.86
CA GLU A 220 -2.36 5.70 20.45
C GLU A 220 -3.66 5.94 21.23
N ASN A 221 -4.41 4.87 21.47
CA ASN A 221 -5.61 4.91 22.32
C ASN A 221 -5.28 5.12 23.80
N ALA A 222 -4.08 4.76 24.27
CA ALA A 222 -3.64 4.93 25.65
C ALA A 222 -3.17 6.37 25.96
N ALA A 223 -2.47 7.03 25.03
CA ALA A 223 -1.85 8.34 25.27
C ALA A 223 -2.85 9.50 25.49
N THR A 224 -4.09 9.34 25.03
CA THR A 224 -5.12 10.41 24.99
C THR A 224 -6.13 10.33 26.14
N ALA A 225 -6.20 9.20 26.85
CA ALA A 225 -7.33 8.90 27.72
C ALA A 225 -7.39 9.74 29.02
N ASP A 226 -6.27 10.28 29.52
CA ASP A 226 -6.23 10.88 30.86
C ASP A 226 -5.90 12.38 30.90
N ALA A 227 -6.14 13.14 29.83
CA ALA A 227 -6.01 14.59 29.92
C ALA A 227 -6.96 15.20 30.98
N GLU A 228 -8.17 14.67 31.07
CA GLU A 228 -9.20 15.12 32.02
C GLU A 228 -8.90 14.64 33.45
N VAL A 229 -8.51 13.38 33.64
CA VAL A 229 -8.13 12.88 34.98
C VAL A 229 -6.88 13.57 35.49
N ARG A 230 -5.88 13.85 34.64
CA ARG A 230 -4.71 14.67 35.02
C ARG A 230 -5.12 16.07 35.47
N LYS A 231 -6.08 16.69 34.77
CA LYS A 231 -6.64 17.99 35.17
C LYS A 231 -7.36 17.90 36.50
N ASN A 232 -8.11 16.83 36.75
CA ASN A 232 -8.83 16.62 37.99
C ASN A 232 -7.88 16.38 39.17
N ILE A 233 -6.84 15.55 38.98
CA ILE A 233 -5.76 15.34 39.96
C ILE A 233 -5.02 16.65 40.25
N ALA A 234 -4.71 17.45 39.22
CA ALA A 234 -4.05 18.74 39.38
C ALA A 234 -4.90 19.79 40.11
N ASN A 235 -6.23 19.69 40.03
CA ASN A 235 -7.18 20.57 40.70
C ASN A 235 -7.66 20.04 42.06
N LEU A 236 -7.07 18.95 42.57
CA LEU A 236 -7.43 18.44 43.88
C LEU A 236 -7.17 19.51 44.95
N PRO A 237 -8.13 19.73 45.87
CA PRO A 237 -8.01 20.79 46.86
C PRO A 237 -6.84 20.52 47.82
N PRO A 238 -6.09 21.55 48.26
CA PRO A 238 -4.98 21.36 49.19
C PRO A 238 -5.35 20.62 50.47
N ALA A 239 -6.62 20.73 50.89
CA ALA A 239 -7.16 20.05 52.06
C ALA A 239 -7.06 18.51 52.01
N VAL A 240 -7.03 17.89 50.81
CA VAL A 240 -6.86 16.43 50.70
C VAL A 240 -5.42 15.96 50.82
N SER A 241 -4.45 16.88 50.78
CA SER A 241 -3.00 16.56 50.89
C SER A 241 -2.33 17.20 52.11
N ASP A 242 -2.88 18.29 52.66
CA ASP A 242 -2.28 19.03 53.77
C ASP A 242 -2.80 18.57 55.13
N ILE A 243 -1.95 17.86 55.86
CA ILE A 243 -2.21 17.33 57.21
C ILE A 243 -2.42 18.48 58.23
N ASN A 244 -1.81 19.65 58.00
CA ASN A 244 -1.90 20.79 58.93
C ASN A 244 -3.29 21.47 58.91
N GLY A 245 -4.11 21.17 57.91
CA GLY A 245 -5.48 21.69 57.78
C GLY A 245 -6.50 21.01 58.70
N LEU A 246 -6.20 19.81 59.22
CA LEU A 246 -7.14 18.99 59.99
C LEU A 246 -7.62 19.67 61.28
N GLY A 247 -6.76 20.45 61.94
CA GLY A 247 -7.11 21.18 63.16
C GLY A 247 -8.03 22.38 62.95
N LYS A 248 -8.34 22.75 61.69
CA LYS A 248 -9.19 23.89 61.33
C LYS A 248 -10.62 23.48 60.95
N LEU A 249 -10.96 22.20 61.08
CA LEU A 249 -12.29 21.70 60.76
C LEU A 249 -13.30 22.14 61.84
N PRO A 250 -14.41 22.78 61.45
CA PRO A 250 -15.36 23.38 62.40
C PRO A 250 -16.25 22.35 63.10
N ASP A 251 -16.55 21.23 62.44
CA ASP A 251 -17.53 20.26 62.91
C ASP A 251 -17.31 18.84 62.34
N LEU A 252 -17.98 17.84 62.94
CA LEU A 252 -17.91 16.43 62.54
C LEU A 252 -18.38 16.22 61.08
N PRO A 253 -19.47 16.84 60.59
CA PRO A 253 -19.88 16.73 59.18
C PRO A 253 -18.83 17.24 58.18
N ALA A 254 -18.10 18.33 58.49
CA ALA A 254 -17.01 18.77 57.62
C ALA A 254 -15.82 17.78 57.60
N GLY A 255 -15.58 17.09 58.71
CA GLY A 255 -14.61 16.00 58.79
C GLY A 255 -14.99 14.81 57.91
N GLU A 256 -16.23 14.32 58.01
CA GLU A 256 -16.76 13.23 57.17
C GLU A 256 -16.75 13.60 55.67
N ALA A 257 -17.04 14.86 55.34
CA ALA A 257 -16.96 15.34 53.95
C ALA A 257 -15.52 15.38 53.43
N LEU A 258 -14.55 15.73 54.29
CA LEU A 258 -13.13 15.70 53.91
C LEU A 258 -12.62 14.28 53.76
N GLU A 259 -12.97 13.37 54.67
CA GLU A 259 -12.64 11.94 54.60
C GLU A 259 -13.09 11.36 53.26
N LYS A 260 -14.36 11.59 52.89
CA LYS A 260 -14.88 11.16 51.59
C LYS A 260 -14.09 11.73 50.41
N ASN A 261 -13.75 13.03 50.44
CA ASN A 261 -12.96 13.65 49.37
C ASN A 261 -11.54 13.07 49.28
N VAL A 262 -10.94 12.67 50.41
CA VAL A 262 -9.63 12.02 50.46
C VAL A 262 -9.71 10.61 49.86
N ASP A 263 -10.74 9.84 50.20
CA ASP A 263 -10.97 8.50 49.66
C ASP A 263 -11.18 8.55 48.13
N ASP A 264 -12.04 9.46 47.66
CA ASP A 264 -12.29 9.68 46.22
C ASP A 264 -10.99 10.09 45.48
N ALA A 265 -10.16 10.94 46.10
CA ALA A 265 -8.86 11.35 45.55
C ALA A 265 -7.84 10.20 45.50
N LEU A 266 -7.78 9.37 46.54
CA LEU A 266 -6.91 8.19 46.62
C LEU A 266 -7.28 7.16 45.54
N GLU A 267 -8.57 6.88 45.36
CA GLU A 267 -9.05 5.96 44.33
C GLU A 267 -8.66 6.46 42.92
N MET A 268 -8.84 7.76 42.66
CA MET A 268 -8.49 8.39 41.39
C MET A 268 -6.98 8.29 41.11
N ILE A 269 -6.13 8.63 42.09
CA ILE A 269 -4.67 8.60 41.94
C ILE A 269 -4.16 7.16 41.75
N ASN A 270 -4.67 6.20 42.52
CA ASN A 270 -4.27 4.80 42.39
C ASN A 270 -4.67 4.22 41.03
N THR A 271 -5.87 4.56 40.56
CA THR A 271 -6.33 4.16 39.22
C THR A 271 -5.45 4.76 38.12
N TYR A 272 -5.10 6.05 38.24
CA TYR A 272 -4.20 6.74 37.31
C TYR A 272 -2.79 6.12 37.31
N ASN A 273 -2.20 5.89 38.47
CA ASN A 273 -0.86 5.31 38.60
C ASN A 273 -0.77 3.90 38.00
N LYS A 274 -1.79 3.07 38.21
CA LYS A 274 -1.86 1.73 37.60
C LYS A 274 -1.89 1.82 36.07
N ARG A 275 -2.76 2.68 35.52
CA ARG A 275 -2.85 2.89 34.06
C ARG A 275 -1.55 3.42 33.48
N LEU A 276 -0.91 4.38 34.15
CA LEU A 276 0.39 4.92 33.72
C LEU A 276 1.46 3.83 33.70
N SER A 277 1.49 2.95 34.70
CA SER A 277 2.42 1.81 34.74
C SER A 277 2.19 0.86 33.56
N ASP A 278 0.93 0.50 33.28
CA ASP A 278 0.56 -0.37 32.16
C ASP A 278 0.95 0.27 30.81
N GLU A 279 0.73 1.58 30.65
CA GLU A 279 1.14 2.34 29.46
C GLU A 279 2.66 2.34 29.28
N MET A 280 3.42 2.54 30.35
CA MET A 280 4.89 2.54 30.29
C MET A 280 5.44 1.18 29.87
N GLU A 281 4.83 0.07 30.30
CA GLU A 281 5.23 -1.26 29.90
C GLU A 281 4.85 -1.56 28.44
N ALA A 282 3.66 -1.13 28.00
CA ALA A 282 3.26 -1.20 26.60
C ALA A 282 4.23 -0.42 25.68
N ARG A 283 4.67 0.78 26.09
CA ARG A 283 5.67 1.58 25.35
C ARG A 283 7.01 0.85 25.18
N LYS A 284 7.49 0.17 26.22
CA LYS A 284 8.72 -0.64 26.12
C LYS A 284 8.56 -1.81 25.15
N SER A 285 7.42 -2.50 25.22
CA SER A 285 7.11 -3.61 24.31
C SER A 285 7.09 -3.14 22.85
N VAL A 286 6.39 -2.04 22.57
CA VAL A 286 6.34 -1.42 21.23
C VAL A 286 7.72 -1.00 20.75
N ALA A 287 8.54 -0.40 21.61
CA ALA A 287 9.90 0.00 21.26
C ALA A 287 10.75 -1.21 20.83
N LYS A 288 10.62 -2.34 21.53
CA LYS A 288 11.28 -3.60 21.15
C LYS A 288 10.76 -4.12 19.80
N LEU A 289 9.44 -4.17 19.62
CA LEU A 289 8.83 -4.60 18.36
C LEU A 289 9.27 -3.73 17.17
N LEU A 290 9.36 -2.41 17.34
CA LEU A 290 9.85 -1.49 16.33
C LEU A 290 11.31 -1.77 15.96
N HIS A 291 12.16 -2.00 16.96
CA HIS A 291 13.56 -2.33 16.75
C HIS A 291 13.71 -3.63 15.94
N ASP A 292 13.03 -4.69 16.36
CA ASP A 292 13.07 -6.00 15.71
C ASP A 292 12.51 -5.93 14.27
N PHE A 293 11.40 -5.19 14.08
CA PHE A 293 10.79 -5.01 12.77
C PHE A 293 11.69 -4.22 11.81
N ILE A 294 12.32 -3.13 12.27
CA ILE A 294 13.26 -2.35 11.44
C ILE A 294 14.46 -3.21 11.04
N SER A 295 15.03 -4.00 11.97
CA SER A 295 16.12 -4.92 11.66
C SER A 295 15.71 -5.90 10.57
N HIS A 296 14.54 -6.53 10.73
CA HIS A 296 14.05 -7.49 9.75
C HIS A 296 13.77 -6.86 8.37
N GLN A 297 13.20 -5.65 8.31
CA GLN A 297 12.96 -4.95 7.05
C GLN A 297 14.27 -4.62 6.32
N LYS A 298 15.36 -4.31 7.05
CA LYS A 298 16.68 -4.08 6.45
C LYS A 298 17.25 -5.36 5.83
N ASP A 299 17.15 -6.49 6.55
CA ASP A 299 17.61 -7.79 6.05
C ASP A 299 16.82 -8.20 4.80
N LEU A 300 15.50 -8.03 4.83
CA LEU A 300 14.63 -8.32 3.69
C LEU A 300 14.97 -7.43 2.48
N LEU A 301 15.19 -6.13 2.70
CA LEU A 301 15.59 -5.21 1.64
C LEU A 301 16.89 -5.71 0.96
N SER A 302 17.92 -6.01 1.74
CA SER A 302 19.20 -6.52 1.24
C SER A 302 19.03 -7.79 0.40
N GLN A 303 18.24 -8.77 0.86
CA GLN A 303 17.98 -10.00 0.10
C GLN A 303 17.22 -9.74 -1.21
N THR A 304 16.25 -8.82 -1.19
CA THR A 304 15.49 -8.48 -2.41
C THR A 304 16.32 -7.72 -3.42
N GLU A 305 17.27 -6.89 -2.97
CA GLU A 305 18.22 -6.20 -3.84
C GLU A 305 19.20 -7.17 -4.49
N GLU A 306 19.74 -8.13 -3.74
CA GLU A 306 20.59 -9.20 -4.28
C GLU A 306 19.84 -10.02 -5.34
N THR A 307 18.61 -10.43 -5.03
CA THR A 307 17.75 -11.17 -5.96
C THR A 307 17.45 -10.35 -7.22
N LEU A 308 17.21 -9.05 -7.09
CA LEU A 308 16.99 -8.15 -8.22
C LEU A 308 18.21 -8.08 -9.13
N GLU A 309 19.41 -8.01 -8.56
CA GLU A 309 20.66 -7.96 -9.32
C GLU A 309 20.93 -9.28 -10.05
N GLU A 310 20.62 -10.43 -9.42
CA GLU A 310 20.63 -11.71 -10.12
C GLU A 310 19.69 -11.72 -11.34
N HIS A 311 18.46 -11.23 -11.18
CA HIS A 311 17.50 -11.16 -12.28
C HIS A 311 17.97 -10.24 -13.40
N ARG A 312 18.61 -9.10 -13.08
CA ARG A 312 19.25 -8.20 -14.07
C ARG A 312 20.36 -8.90 -14.82
N SER A 313 21.24 -9.62 -14.12
CA SER A 313 22.31 -10.41 -14.73
C SER A 313 21.76 -11.48 -15.69
N ARG A 314 20.72 -12.22 -15.26
CA ARG A 314 20.03 -13.21 -16.11
C ARG A 314 19.39 -12.54 -17.34
N PHE A 315 18.75 -11.39 -17.18
CA PHE A 315 18.17 -10.63 -18.28
C PHE A 315 19.21 -10.19 -19.31
N ASN A 316 20.38 -9.73 -18.86
CA ASN A 316 21.49 -9.35 -19.74
C ASN A 316 22.02 -10.56 -20.53
N LYS A 317 22.12 -11.73 -19.90
CA LYS A 317 22.48 -12.99 -20.60
C LYS A 317 21.47 -13.34 -21.69
N VAL A 318 20.17 -13.26 -21.39
CA VAL A 318 19.09 -13.50 -22.37
C VAL A 318 19.13 -12.48 -23.52
N GLN A 319 19.37 -11.20 -23.21
CA GLN A 319 19.55 -10.15 -24.21
C GLN A 319 20.71 -10.46 -25.16
N LYS A 320 21.85 -10.93 -24.64
CA LYS A 320 23.02 -11.32 -25.44
C LYS A 320 22.69 -12.49 -26.37
N VAL A 321 22.08 -13.56 -25.85
CA VAL A 321 21.63 -14.71 -26.65
C VAL A 321 20.68 -14.26 -27.77
N ARG A 322 19.76 -13.33 -27.48
CA ARG A 322 18.85 -12.79 -28.49
C ARG A 322 19.58 -12.03 -29.61
N GLN A 323 20.61 -11.26 -29.27
CA GLN A 323 21.41 -10.53 -30.26
C GLN A 323 22.21 -11.50 -31.14
N GLU A 324 22.86 -12.50 -30.52
CA GLU A 324 23.60 -13.55 -31.24
C GLU A 324 22.68 -14.37 -32.15
N LEU A 325 21.49 -14.77 -31.67
CA LEU A 325 20.51 -15.49 -32.48
C LEU A 325 20.04 -14.66 -33.68
N LYS A 326 19.83 -13.35 -33.50
CA LYS A 326 19.44 -12.46 -34.59
C LYS A 326 20.53 -12.34 -35.65
N ALA A 327 21.79 -12.21 -35.22
CA ALA A 327 22.94 -12.19 -36.14
C ALA A 327 23.08 -13.54 -36.87
N HIS A 328 22.90 -14.65 -36.14
CA HIS A 328 22.94 -15.98 -36.72
C HIS A 328 21.85 -16.18 -37.78
N LEU A 329 20.61 -15.79 -37.49
CA LEU A 329 19.50 -15.85 -38.44
C LEU A 329 19.75 -15.04 -39.71
N GLN A 330 20.43 -13.89 -39.63
CA GLN A 330 20.79 -13.09 -40.80
C GLN A 330 21.86 -13.74 -41.67
N ASN A 331 22.71 -14.58 -41.08
CA ASN A 331 23.76 -15.30 -41.79
C ASN A 331 23.29 -16.64 -42.37
N LEU A 332 22.08 -17.09 -42.04
CA LEU A 332 21.52 -18.31 -42.62
C LEU A 332 21.05 -18.06 -44.06
N PRO A 333 21.33 -18.98 -45.00
CA PRO A 333 20.86 -18.87 -46.37
C PRO A 333 19.34 -18.93 -46.41
N ASP A 334 18.74 -17.97 -47.11
CA ASP A 334 17.30 -17.91 -47.31
C ASP A 334 16.87 -19.00 -48.31
N ILE A 335 16.44 -20.14 -47.78
CA ILE A 335 15.99 -21.30 -48.56
C ILE A 335 14.80 -21.00 -49.48
N SER A 336 14.11 -19.87 -49.30
CA SER A 336 13.03 -19.41 -50.20
C SER A 336 13.56 -18.78 -51.50
N LYS A 337 14.85 -18.43 -51.55
CA LYS A 337 15.55 -17.90 -52.73
C LYS A 337 16.30 -18.97 -53.52
N LEU A 338 16.31 -20.21 -53.04
CA LEU A 338 16.80 -21.32 -53.84
C LEU A 338 15.81 -21.53 -55.01
N PRO A 339 16.30 -21.64 -56.26
CA PRO A 339 15.43 -21.97 -57.38
C PRO A 339 14.70 -23.26 -57.05
N ASN A 340 13.38 -23.27 -57.28
CA ASN A 340 12.50 -24.38 -56.97
C ASN A 340 13.03 -25.64 -57.66
N LEU A 341 13.68 -26.54 -56.91
CA LEU A 341 14.18 -27.85 -57.39
C LEU A 341 13.03 -28.83 -57.72
N GLY A 342 11.81 -28.32 -57.94
CA GLY A 342 10.67 -29.07 -58.46
C GLY A 342 10.65 -29.19 -59.99
N GLY A 343 11.51 -28.45 -60.70
CA GLY A 343 11.79 -28.68 -62.12
C GLY A 343 12.98 -29.62 -62.24
N GLY A 344 12.73 -30.88 -62.57
CA GLY A 344 13.71 -31.98 -62.57
C GLY A 344 15.05 -31.60 -63.20
N LEU A 345 16.13 -32.02 -62.52
CA LEU A 345 17.47 -32.07 -63.09
C LEU A 345 17.37 -32.77 -64.46
N ALA A 346 17.94 -32.16 -65.49
CA ALA A 346 18.09 -32.83 -66.78
C ALA A 346 18.77 -34.19 -66.53
N PRO A 347 18.23 -35.31 -67.04
CA PRO A 347 18.85 -36.60 -66.83
C PRO A 347 20.29 -36.54 -67.33
N LEU A 348 21.22 -36.97 -66.47
CA LEU A 348 22.63 -37.04 -66.83
C LEU A 348 22.77 -37.86 -68.13
N PRO A 349 23.65 -37.45 -69.06
CA PRO A 349 23.89 -38.23 -70.27
C PRO A 349 24.27 -39.66 -69.87
N SER A 350 23.66 -40.63 -70.56
CA SER A 350 23.95 -42.04 -70.33
C SER A 350 25.43 -42.29 -70.59
N ALA A 351 26.03 -43.28 -69.91
CA ALA A 351 27.45 -43.62 -70.10
C ALA A 351 27.82 -43.93 -71.57
N GLY A 352 26.83 -44.22 -72.43
CA GLY A 352 27.01 -44.35 -73.89
C GLY A 352 27.23 -43.04 -74.65
N ASP A 353 26.76 -41.89 -74.15
CA ASP A 353 26.95 -40.56 -74.78
C ASP A 353 28.33 -39.96 -74.50
N LEU A 354 29.09 -40.53 -73.55
CA LEU A 354 30.42 -40.02 -73.16
C LEU A 354 31.58 -40.67 -73.95
N PHE A 355 31.31 -41.69 -74.76
CA PHE A 355 32.35 -42.47 -75.44
C PHE A 355 32.05 -42.78 -76.93
N THR A 356 31.26 -41.95 -77.61
CA THR A 356 31.10 -41.98 -79.08
C THR A 356 31.76 -40.80 -79.75
#